data_AF-A0A820P310-F1
#
_entry.id   AF-A0A820P310-F1
#
_cell.length_a   1.000
_cell.length_b   1.000
_cell.length_c   1.000
_cell.angle_alpha   90.00
_cell.angle_beta   90.00
_cell.angle_gamma   90.00
#
_symmetry.space_group_name_H-M   'P 1'
#
loop_
_entity.id
_entity.type
_entity.pdbx_description
1 polymer ?
#
loop_
_entity_poly.entity_id
_entity_poly.type
_entity_poly.pdbx_seq_one_letter_code
_entity_poly.pdbx_strand_id
1 'polypeptide(L)'
;IIPMLNPDGVIIGNYRCSLTGKDKNRNFRHPRKQTFPIIYHMKELVQKLQKEQREILAFCDLHGHSRKLNVFAYGCDGCDGAEPDMKNFLDARVLPFIMSKTVRT
;
A
#
# COMPACT_ATOMS: atom_id res chain seq x y z
N ILE A 1 10.79 -3.72 -4.46
CA ILE A 1 10.07 -2.51 -4.89
C ILE A 1 9.27 -2.87 -6.14
N ILE A 2 8.00 -2.45 -6.22
CA ILE A 2 7.18 -2.60 -7.44
C ILE A 2 6.94 -1.18 -7.96
N PRO A 3 7.50 -0.80 -9.12
CA PRO A 3 7.47 0.59 -9.57
C PRO A 3 6.08 1.06 -10.00
N MET A 4 5.19 0.15 -10.40
CA MET A 4 3.85 0.49 -10.90
C MET A 4 2.85 -0.65 -10.68
N LEU A 5 1.71 -0.34 -10.08
CA LEU A 5 0.60 -1.29 -9.86
C LEU A 5 -0.57 -1.12 -10.85
N ASN A 6 -0.58 -0.07 -11.67
CA ASN A 6 -1.64 0.21 -12.64
C ASN A 6 -1.14 0.62 -14.03
N PRO A 7 -0.28 -0.18 -14.70
CA PRO A 7 0.24 0.17 -16.03
C PRO A 7 -0.86 0.30 -17.07
N ASP A 8 -1.87 -0.57 -17.02
CA ASP A 8 -3.02 -0.55 -17.93
C ASP A 8 -3.85 0.72 -17.79
N GLY A 9 -4.16 1.13 -16.56
CA GLY A 9 -4.88 2.38 -16.31
C GLY A 9 -4.05 3.61 -16.70
N VAL A 10 -2.73 3.60 -16.47
CA VAL A 10 -1.84 4.71 -16.86
C VAL A 10 -1.82 4.90 -18.37
N ILE A 11 -1.66 3.82 -19.15
CA ILE A 11 -1.58 3.86 -20.61
C ILE A 11 -2.83 4.51 -21.23
N ILE A 12 -4.01 4.24 -20.68
CA ILE A 12 -5.29 4.76 -21.18
C ILE A 12 -5.69 6.11 -20.56
N GLY A 13 -4.87 6.68 -19.68
CA GLY A 13 -5.18 7.95 -19.00
C GLY A 13 -6.23 7.84 -17.90
N ASN A 14 -6.45 6.64 -17.34
CA ASN A 14 -7.34 6.48 -16.20
C ASN A 14 -6.71 7.07 -14.94
N TYR A 15 -7.50 7.89 -14.24
CA TYR A 15 -7.10 8.48 -12.96
C TYR A 15 -6.98 7.46 -11.83
N ARG A 16 -7.92 6.50 -11.71
CA ARG A 16 -8.05 5.62 -10.53
C ARG A 16 -8.11 4.13 -10.83
N CYS A 17 -8.78 3.75 -11.92
CA CYS A 17 -9.12 2.35 -12.18
C CYS A 17 -8.20 1.70 -13.22
N SER A 18 -8.17 0.37 -13.22
CA SER A 18 -7.63 -0.44 -14.33
C SER A 18 -8.48 -0.30 -15.60
N LEU A 19 -8.03 -0.94 -16.68
CA LEU A 19 -8.81 -1.11 -17.92
C LEU A 19 -10.19 -1.77 -17.67
N THR A 20 -10.28 -2.62 -16.65
CA THR A 20 -11.55 -3.26 -16.23
C THR A 20 -12.48 -2.35 -15.44
N GLY A 21 -12.14 -1.06 -15.26
CA GLY A 21 -12.96 -0.08 -14.54
C GLY A 21 -13.01 -0.28 -13.03
N LYS A 22 -12.19 -1.18 -12.46
CA LYS A 22 -12.21 -1.51 -11.03
C LYS A 22 -11.05 -0.86 -10.27
N ASP A 23 -11.35 -0.42 -9.05
CA ASP A 23 -10.35 0.10 -8.11
C ASP A 23 -9.54 -1.05 -7.49
N LYS A 24 -8.24 -1.12 -7.79
CA LYS A 24 -7.34 -2.15 -7.24
C LYS A 24 -7.20 -2.04 -5.73
N ASN A 25 -7.25 -0.83 -5.17
CA ASN A 25 -7.12 -0.55 -3.73
C ASN A 25 -8.40 -0.83 -2.92
N ARG A 26 -9.40 -1.46 -3.54
CA ARG A 26 -10.59 -2.00 -2.85
C ARG A 26 -10.68 -3.53 -2.95
N ASN A 27 -9.72 -4.16 -3.63
CA ASN A 27 -9.76 -5.59 -3.96
C ASN A 27 -8.54 -6.35 -3.41
N PHE A 28 -7.94 -5.86 -2.32
CA PHE A 28 -6.80 -6.49 -1.65
C PHE A 28 -7.16 -7.74 -0.84
N ARG A 29 -8.38 -7.84 -0.28
CA ARG A 29 -8.76 -8.94 0.62
C ARG A 29 -8.75 -10.30 -0.11
N HIS A 30 -9.49 -10.38 -1.22
CA HIS A 30 -9.63 -11.60 -2.03
C HIS A 30 -9.43 -11.29 -3.52
N PRO A 31 -8.19 -10.98 -3.97
CA PRO A 31 -7.94 -10.69 -5.37
C PRO A 31 -8.13 -11.95 -6.22
N ARG A 32 -8.95 -11.85 -7.27
CA ARG A 32 -9.08 -12.90 -8.28
C ARG A 32 -7.99 -12.74 -9.33
N LYS A 33 -7.23 -13.80 -9.62
CA LYS A 33 -6.10 -13.76 -10.58
C LYS A 33 -6.51 -13.23 -11.95
N GLN A 34 -7.72 -13.55 -12.42
CA GLN A 34 -8.23 -13.12 -13.73
C GLN A 34 -8.60 -11.63 -13.77
N THR A 35 -9.12 -11.08 -12.67
CA THR A 35 -9.61 -9.69 -12.62
C THR A 35 -8.56 -8.70 -12.10
N PHE A 36 -7.72 -9.14 -11.16
CA PHE A 36 -6.71 -8.34 -10.48
C PHE A 36 -5.35 -9.05 -10.46
N PRO A 37 -4.77 -9.40 -11.63
CA PRO A 37 -3.55 -10.19 -11.72
C PRO A 37 -2.38 -9.54 -10.98
N ILE A 38 -2.26 -8.21 -11.05
CA ILE A 38 -1.15 -7.47 -10.41
C ILE A 38 -1.22 -7.57 -8.88
N ILE A 39 -2.41 -7.38 -8.28
CA ILE A 39 -2.57 -7.51 -6.82
C ILE A 39 -2.38 -8.96 -6.40
N TYR A 40 -2.86 -9.92 -7.18
CA TYR A 40 -2.66 -11.35 -6.92
C TYR A 40 -1.17 -11.70 -6.86
N HIS A 41 -0.40 -11.36 -7.90
CA HIS A 41 1.03 -11.66 -7.95
C HIS A 41 1.86 -10.85 -6.96
N MET A 42 1.45 -9.62 -6.61
CA MET A 42 2.06 -8.86 -5.52
C MET A 42 1.92 -9.60 -4.19
N LYS A 43 0.74 -10.16 -3.87
CA LYS A 43 0.54 -10.96 -2.65
C LYS A 43 1.32 -12.27 -2.68
N GLU A 44 1.39 -12.93 -3.84
CA GLU A 44 2.20 -14.13 -4.04
C GLU A 44 3.69 -13.86 -3.81
N LEU A 45 4.21 -12.72 -4.28
CA LEU A 45 5.57 -12.28 -4.01
C LEU A 45 5.80 -12.08 -2.51
N VAL A 46 4.89 -11.39 -1.82
CA VAL A 46 4.96 -11.20 -0.36
C VAL A 46 5.01 -12.54 0.37
N GLN A 47 4.13 -13.48 0.01
CA GLN A 47 4.11 -14.82 0.60
C GLN A 47 5.38 -15.61 0.32
N LYS A 48 5.94 -15.48 -0.90
CA LYS A 48 7.21 -16.11 -1.28
C LYS A 48 8.36 -15.58 -0.42
N LEU A 49 8.46 -14.27 -0.25
CA LEU A 49 9.48 -13.64 0.60
C LEU A 49 9.39 -14.13 2.04
N GLN A 50 8.18 -14.25 2.59
CA GLN A 50 7.98 -14.79 3.93
C GLN A 50 8.43 -16.26 4.05
N LYS A 51 8.13 -17.10 3.05
CA LYS A 51 8.59 -18.50 3.00
C LYS A 51 10.11 -18.62 2.92
N GLU A 52 10.76 -17.67 2.26
CA GLU A 52 12.22 -17.55 2.19
C GLU A 52 12.82 -16.92 3.47
N GLN A 53 12.04 -16.76 4.53
CA GLN A 53 12.44 -16.13 5.80
C GLN A 53 12.96 -14.69 5.63
N ARG A 54 12.51 -14.00 4.59
CA ARG A 54 12.84 -12.59 4.36
C ARG A 54 11.78 -11.74 5.04
N GLU A 55 12.16 -11.16 6.17
CA GLU A 55 11.29 -10.28 6.93
C GLU A 55 10.91 -9.03 6.12
N ILE A 56 9.62 -8.69 6.14
CA ILE A 56 9.10 -7.47 5.54
C ILE A 56 8.90 -6.46 6.67
N LEU A 57 9.88 -5.58 6.84
CA LEU A 57 9.87 -4.56 7.90
C LEU A 57 8.82 -3.46 7.67
N ALA A 58 8.52 -3.15 6.41
CA ALA A 58 7.55 -2.12 6.06
C ALA A 58 6.86 -2.41 4.73
N PHE A 59 5.57 -2.07 4.67
CA PHE A 59 4.80 -2.02 3.43
C PHE A 59 4.32 -0.59 3.21
N CYS A 60 4.77 0.03 2.13
CA CYS A 60 4.44 1.41 1.79
C CYS A 60 3.65 1.44 0.49
N ASP A 61 2.45 2.04 0.52
CA ASP A 61 1.62 2.27 -0.65
C ASP A 61 1.65 3.75 -1.00
N LEU A 62 2.32 4.08 -2.11
CA LEU A 62 2.60 5.47 -2.50
C LEU A 62 1.51 5.99 -3.44
N HIS A 63 0.84 7.07 -3.04
CA HIS A 63 -0.26 7.68 -3.79
C HIS A 63 -0.11 9.19 -3.90
N GLY A 64 -0.60 9.74 -5.02
CA GLY A 64 -0.91 11.16 -5.12
C GLY A 64 -2.28 11.45 -4.49
N HIS A 65 -2.42 12.63 -3.90
CA HIS A 65 -3.69 13.08 -3.34
C HIS A 65 -4.13 14.38 -4.01
N SER A 66 -5.37 14.44 -4.51
CA SER A 66 -5.84 15.57 -5.33
C SER A 66 -6.12 16.86 -4.55
N ARG A 67 -6.44 16.75 -3.25
CA ARG A 67 -6.87 17.90 -2.41
C ARG A 67 -5.88 18.36 -1.34
N LYS A 68 -5.16 17.42 -0.70
CA LYS A 68 -4.30 17.71 0.44
C LYS A 68 -2.89 18.01 -0.07
N LEU A 69 -2.36 19.16 0.31
CA LEU A 69 -1.02 19.59 -0.03
C LEU A 69 0.02 18.90 0.88
N ASN A 70 1.28 18.94 0.45
CA ASN A 70 2.45 18.37 1.14
C ASN A 70 2.45 16.84 1.23
N VAL A 71 3.47 16.30 1.90
CA VAL A 71 3.65 14.86 2.12
C VAL A 71 3.01 14.47 3.46
N PHE A 72 2.27 13.38 3.45
CA PHE A 72 1.65 12.81 4.65
C PHE A 72 1.51 11.29 4.50
N ALA A 73 1.31 10.60 5.62
CA ALA A 73 1.13 9.16 5.68
C ALA A 73 -0.19 8.81 6.36
N TYR A 74 -0.78 7.69 5.95
CA TYR A 74 -1.88 7.04 6.67
C TYR A 74 -1.34 5.76 7.30
N GLY A 75 -1.53 5.61 8.61
CA GLY A 75 -1.18 4.42 9.35
C GLY A 75 -2.33 3.42 9.39
N CYS A 76 -2.01 2.18 9.73
CA CYS A 76 -2.99 1.15 10.04
C CYS A 76 -3.23 1.14 11.56
N ASP A 77 -4.00 2.10 12.06
CA ASP A 77 -4.43 2.10 13.46
C ASP A 77 -5.65 1.15 13.58
N GLY A 78 -5.43 -0.08 14.04
CA GLY A 78 -6.46 -1.04 14.48
C GLY A 78 -7.56 -1.38 13.46
N CYS A 79 -7.42 -2.49 12.74
CA CYS A 79 -8.56 -3.15 12.11
C CYS A 79 -9.27 -4.03 13.15
N ASP A 80 -10.62 -4.00 13.15
CA ASP A 80 -11.52 -4.97 13.79
C ASP A 80 -11.98 -4.69 15.24
N GLY A 81 -12.27 -3.44 15.61
CA GLY A 81 -12.99 -3.13 16.86
C GLY A 81 -12.25 -3.54 18.14
N ALA A 82 -10.95 -3.85 18.02
CA ALA A 82 -10.07 -4.12 19.14
C ALA A 82 -9.75 -2.84 19.90
N GLU A 83 -9.55 -2.96 21.21
CA GLU A 83 -9.10 -1.88 22.07
C GLU A 83 -7.84 -1.20 21.48
N PRO A 84 -7.67 0.11 21.69
CA PRO A 84 -6.54 0.84 21.16
C PRO A 84 -5.22 0.25 21.67
N ASP A 85 -4.49 -0.40 20.76
CA ASP A 85 -3.15 -0.93 21.05
C ASP A 85 -2.11 0.17 20.87
N MET A 86 -1.51 0.60 21.99
CA MET A 86 -0.42 1.57 22.03
C MET A 86 0.76 1.16 21.15
N LYS A 87 1.04 -0.15 21.03
CA LYS A 87 2.13 -0.64 20.20
C LYS A 87 1.87 -0.36 18.72
N ASN A 88 0.70 -0.72 18.22
CA ASN A 88 0.30 -0.44 16.83
C ASN A 88 0.29 1.06 16.53
N PHE A 89 -0.18 1.88 17.49
CA PHE A 89 -0.16 3.33 17.37
C PHE A 89 1.26 3.87 17.18
N LEU A 90 2.23 3.38 17.96
CA LEU A 90 3.63 3.79 17.84
C LEU A 90 4.27 3.27 16.55
N ASP A 91 4.07 1.99 16.23
CA ASP A 91 4.65 1.33 15.05
C ASP A 91 4.25 2.06 13.75
N ALA A 92 2.98 2.47 13.62
CA ALA A 92 2.49 3.22 12.47
C ALA A 92 3.13 4.61 12.31
N ARG A 93 3.73 5.17 13.38
CA ARG A 93 4.30 6.53 13.42
C ARG A 93 5.82 6.56 13.32
N VAL A 94 6.50 5.43 13.53
CA VAL A 94 7.97 5.33 13.43
C VAL A 94 8.48 5.78 12.05
N LEU A 95 7.92 5.23 10.97
CA LEU A 95 8.39 5.54 9.62
C LEU A 95 8.16 7.02 9.24
N PRO A 96 6.94 7.60 9.39
CA PRO A 96 6.73 9.03 9.15
C PRO A 96 7.63 9.92 10.01
N PHE A 97 7.87 9.55 11.27
CA PHE A 97 8.74 10.30 12.16
C PHE A 97 10.19 10.30 11.65
N ILE A 98 10.75 9.14 11.30
CA ILE A 98 12.10 9.03 10.74
C ILE A 98 12.21 9.86 9.46
N MET A 99 11.22 9.77 8.56
CA MET A 99 11.20 10.57 7.34
C MET A 99 11.22 12.07 7.62
N SER A 100 10.48 12.54 8.63
CA SER A 100 10.46 13.96 9.02
C SER A 100 11.82 14.50 9.51
N LYS A 101 12.71 13.63 9.98
CA LYS A 101 14.05 14.00 10.47
C LYS A 101 15.13 13.91 9.39
N THR A 102 14.91 13.05 8.40
CA THR A 102 15.88 12.81 7.32
C THR A 102 15.71 13.78 6.16
N VAL A 103 14.48 14.24 5.90
CA VAL A 103 14.22 15.24 4.86
C VAL A 103 14.73 16.60 5.35
N ARG A 104 15.92 17.00 4.88
CA ARG A 104 16.40 18.37 4.95
C ARG A 104 15.68 19.17 3.86
N THR A 105 14.62 19.86 4.23
CA THR A 105 14.05 20.97 3.43
C THR A 105 14.92 22.20 3.58
#